data_AF-A0A377HNQ6-F1
#
_entry.id   AF-A0A377HNQ6-F1
#
_cell.length_a   1.000
_cell.length_b   1.000
_cell.length_c   1.000
_cell.angle_alpha   90.00
_cell.angle_beta   90.00
_cell.angle_gamma   90.00
#
_symmetry.space_group_name_H-M   'P 1'
#
loop_
_entity.id
_entity.type
_entity.pdbx_description
1 polymer ?
#
loop_
_entity_poly.entity_id
_entity_poly.type
_entity_poly.pdbx_seq_one_letter_code
_entity_poly.pdbx_strand_id
1 'polypeptide(L)'
;MALCDEFPELYFPDDEGRFIWEKKGWAGYEPEEIEEKPQDNGLLIFKSLNEAKQYAMTHPGAAFVRNPNGEGFVLKGSVPPEKQERWQKREAAKRDANMQSGKPRNAGLPWRDSDLAILIARHTQKVSVDEIANELERTQIAISAKLFNLGLILESEHQATMARFGHSIGVVS
;
A
#
# COMPACT_ATOMS: atom_id res chain seq x y z
N MET A 1 -35.98 -16.24 -18.80
CA MET A 1 -35.79 -16.68 -17.40
C MET A 1 -35.20 -18.08 -17.46
N ALA A 2 -33.89 -18.18 -17.26
CA ALA A 2 -33.21 -19.45 -17.09
C ALA A 2 -32.76 -19.53 -15.63
N LEU A 3 -33.11 -20.66 -15.01
CA LEU A 3 -32.97 -20.94 -13.59
C LEU A 3 -31.51 -21.03 -13.17
N CYS A 4 -31.25 -20.56 -11.94
CA CYS A 4 -30.00 -20.73 -11.23
C CYS A 4 -29.88 -22.20 -10.81
N ASP A 5 -28.89 -22.90 -11.35
CA ASP A 5 -28.44 -24.20 -10.85
C ASP A 5 -26.95 -24.09 -10.44
N GLU A 6 -26.64 -24.76 -9.33
CA GLU A 6 -25.32 -25.13 -8.81
C GLU A 6 -24.50 -24.08 -8.02
N PHE A 7 -24.84 -23.97 -6.72
CA PHE A 7 -23.85 -23.78 -5.64
C PHE A 7 -24.21 -24.73 -4.49
N PRO A 8 -23.77 -26.00 -4.50
CA PRO A 8 -23.73 -26.78 -3.27
C PRO A 8 -22.47 -26.41 -2.48
N GLU A 9 -22.50 -26.64 -1.17
CA GLU A 9 -21.41 -26.41 -0.19
C GLU A 9 -21.42 -25.04 0.52
N LEU A 10 -22.60 -24.71 1.05
CA LEU A 10 -22.70 -23.92 2.27
C LEU A 10 -22.29 -24.80 3.47
N TYR A 11 -21.12 -24.47 4.03
CA TYR A 11 -20.73 -24.48 5.44
C TYR A 11 -21.67 -25.21 6.42
N PHE A 12 -21.24 -26.37 6.91
CA PHE A 12 -21.71 -26.91 8.19
C PHE A 12 -20.48 -27.21 9.08
N PRO A 13 -20.38 -26.61 10.29
CA PRO A 13 -19.45 -27.09 11.32
C PRO A 13 -19.92 -28.45 11.86
N ASP A 14 -18.99 -29.23 12.42
CA ASP A 14 -19.31 -30.49 13.09
C ASP A 14 -20.00 -30.26 14.45
N ASP A 15 -20.54 -31.33 15.06
CA ASP A 15 -21.31 -31.29 16.32
C ASP A 15 -20.50 -30.83 17.54
N GLU A 16 -19.19 -30.61 17.41
CA GLU A 16 -18.31 -30.02 18.42
C GLU A 16 -17.87 -28.58 18.09
N GLY A 17 -18.33 -28.02 16.98
CA GLY A 17 -18.06 -26.64 16.56
C GLY A 17 -16.63 -26.39 16.06
N ARG A 18 -15.90 -27.42 15.60
CA ARG A 18 -14.55 -27.28 15.04
C ARG A 18 -14.58 -27.36 13.52
N PHE A 19 -13.90 -26.41 12.88
CA PHE A 19 -13.71 -26.41 11.43
C PHE A 19 -12.48 -27.26 11.09
N ILE A 20 -12.71 -28.44 10.53
CA ILE A 20 -11.63 -29.35 10.10
C ILE A 20 -11.20 -28.97 8.68
N TRP A 21 -10.01 -28.37 8.51
CA TRP A 21 -9.49 -27.93 7.21
C TRP A 21 -8.59 -28.97 6.51
N GLU A 22 -8.47 -30.19 7.03
CA GLU A 22 -7.56 -31.18 6.46
C GLU A 22 -8.24 -32.11 5.46
N LYS A 23 -8.23 -31.74 4.17
CA LYS A 23 -8.34 -32.71 3.07
C LYS A 23 -6.93 -33.10 2.60
N LYS A 24 -6.57 -34.37 2.82
CA LYS A 24 -5.45 -35.06 2.12
C LYS A 24 -5.74 -35.07 0.61
N GLY A 25 -4.94 -34.35 -0.17
CA GLY A 25 -5.02 -34.40 -1.64
C GLY A 25 -4.52 -33.16 -2.39
N TRP A 26 -4.35 -32.03 -1.71
CA TRP A 26 -3.79 -30.79 -2.30
C TRP A 26 -2.26 -30.74 -2.11
N ALA A 27 -1.54 -31.74 -2.62
CA ALA A 27 -0.08 -31.71 -2.68
C ALA A 27 0.33 -30.99 -3.98
N GLY A 28 0.74 -29.73 -3.88
CA GLY A 28 1.25 -28.99 -5.05
C GLY A 28 1.37 -27.48 -4.93
N TYR A 29 1.03 -26.88 -3.80
CA TYR A 29 1.40 -25.51 -3.51
C TYR A 29 1.70 -25.44 -2.01
N GLU A 30 2.96 -25.69 -1.64
CA GLU A 30 3.50 -25.16 -0.40
C GLU A 30 3.69 -23.66 -0.68
N PRO A 31 2.84 -22.74 -0.16
CA PRO A 31 3.38 -21.43 0.12
C PRO A 31 4.54 -21.72 1.07
N GLU A 32 5.78 -21.43 0.66
CA GLU A 32 6.85 -21.26 1.62
C GLU A 32 6.31 -20.22 2.61
N GLU A 33 5.79 -20.69 3.74
CA GLU A 33 5.73 -19.92 4.96
C GLU A 33 7.18 -19.62 5.27
N ILE A 34 7.68 -18.55 4.66
CA ILE A 34 8.73 -17.77 5.23
C ILE A 34 8.09 -17.27 6.52
N GLU A 35 8.18 -18.07 7.58
CA GLU A 35 8.34 -17.57 8.92
C GLU A 35 9.50 -16.58 8.81
N GLU A 36 9.18 -15.33 8.48
CA GLU A 36 10.03 -14.21 8.82
C GLU A 36 9.99 -14.20 10.35
N LYS A 37 10.82 -15.07 10.95
CA LYS A 37 11.42 -14.80 12.24
C LYS A 37 11.75 -13.32 12.17
N PRO A 38 11.27 -12.49 13.12
CA PRO A 38 11.73 -11.12 13.20
C PRO A 38 13.22 -11.24 13.48
N GLN A 39 14.02 -11.28 12.41
CA GLN A 39 15.44 -11.18 12.50
C GLN A 39 15.61 -9.74 12.97
N ASP A 40 15.86 -9.66 14.27
CA ASP A 40 16.19 -8.46 15.01
C ASP A 40 17.50 -7.93 14.43
N ASN A 41 17.39 -7.33 13.24
CA ASN A 41 18.52 -6.89 12.42
C ASN A 41 19.08 -5.59 12.97
N GLY A 42 19.18 -5.42 14.30
CA GLY A 42 19.72 -4.22 14.96
C GLY A 42 19.15 -2.89 14.43
N LEU A 43 18.02 -2.95 13.74
CA LEU A 43 17.44 -1.85 13.00
C LEU A 43 16.56 -1.15 14.00
N LEU A 44 17.06 -0.03 14.51
CA LEU A 44 16.30 0.84 15.39
C LEU A 44 15.12 1.41 14.61
N ILE A 45 14.00 0.70 14.67
CA ILE A 45 12.72 1.09 14.12
C ILE A 45 11.95 1.79 15.23
N PHE A 46 11.73 3.08 15.07
CA PHE A 46 10.96 3.91 15.97
C PHE A 46 9.50 3.93 15.50
N LYS A 47 8.56 3.59 16.37
CA LYS A 47 7.13 3.53 16.00
C LYS A 47 6.53 4.92 15.85
N SER A 48 7.11 5.93 16.49
CA SER A 48 6.61 7.31 16.45
C SER A 48 7.72 8.35 16.21
N LEU A 49 7.33 9.53 15.73
CA LEU A 49 8.23 10.67 15.56
C LEU A 49 8.79 11.12 16.91
N ASN A 50 8.01 11.01 17.98
CA ASN A 50 8.43 11.45 19.30
C ASN A 50 9.55 10.56 19.85
N GLU A 51 9.45 9.25 19.62
CA GLU A 51 10.49 8.27 19.97
C GLU A 51 11.79 8.53 19.19
N ALA A 52 11.68 8.78 17.88
CA ALA A 52 12.83 9.16 17.05
C ALA A 52 13.47 10.47 17.51
N LYS A 53 12.67 11.47 17.94
CA LYS A 53 13.17 12.74 18.48
C LYS A 53 13.91 12.56 19.81
N GLN A 54 13.37 11.75 20.72
CA GLN A 54 14.04 11.44 21.99
C GLN A 54 15.40 10.75 21.77
N TYR A 55 15.46 9.85 20.79
CA TYR A 55 16.73 9.24 20.39
C TYR A 55 17.69 10.26 19.77
N ALA A 56 17.20 11.16 18.90
CA ALA A 56 18.00 12.22 18.29
C ALA A 56 18.63 13.16 19.34
N MET A 57 17.90 13.46 20.42
CA MET A 57 18.37 14.31 21.52
C MET A 57 19.51 13.65 22.31
N THR A 58 19.52 12.32 22.42
CA THR A 58 20.56 11.56 23.12
C THR A 58 21.74 11.20 22.20
N HIS A 59 21.55 11.26 20.88
CA HIS A 59 22.56 10.92 19.87
C HIS A 59 22.72 12.06 18.84
N PRO A 60 23.54 13.09 19.15
CA PRO A 60 23.77 14.20 18.22
C PRO A 60 24.41 13.68 16.92
N GLY A 61 23.78 14.02 15.78
CA GLY A 61 24.19 13.55 14.44
C GLY A 61 23.34 12.41 13.87
N ALA A 62 22.42 11.83 14.66
CA ALA A 62 21.44 10.88 14.17
C ALA A 62 20.41 11.56 13.25
N ALA A 63 20.41 11.20 11.97
CA ALA A 63 19.36 11.57 11.02
C ALA A 63 18.37 10.40 10.88
N PHE A 64 17.08 10.69 10.80
CA PHE A 64 16.02 9.69 10.66
C PHE A 64 15.31 9.85 9.33
N VAL A 65 14.84 8.74 8.78
CA VAL A 65 14.01 8.66 7.58
C VAL A 65 12.78 7.81 7.89
N ARG A 66 11.67 8.04 7.19
CA ARG A 66 10.52 7.12 7.30
C ARG A 66 10.96 5.71 6.90
N ASN A 67 10.50 4.72 7.65
CA ASN A 67 10.81 3.33 7.38
C ASN A 67 10.31 2.97 5.97
N PRO A 68 11.19 2.58 5.03
CA PRO A 68 10.73 2.13 3.71
C PRO A 68 9.91 0.84 3.82
N ASN A 69 10.08 0.05 4.89
CA ASN A 69 9.43 -1.24 5.09
C ASN A 69 8.02 -1.16 5.71
N GLY A 70 7.50 0.03 6.03
CA GLY A 70 6.18 0.16 6.66
C GLY A 70 6.04 1.41 7.54
N GLU A 71 5.33 1.28 8.65
CA GLU A 71 5.13 2.38 9.60
C GLU A 71 6.37 2.63 10.48
N GLY A 72 6.59 3.89 10.85
CA GLY A 72 7.66 4.33 11.73
C GLY A 72 8.83 5.06 11.06
N PHE A 73 9.91 5.24 11.82
CA PHE A 73 11.14 5.92 11.42
C PHE A 73 12.34 5.00 11.65
N VAL A 74 13.34 5.08 10.77
CA VAL A 74 14.61 4.36 10.87
C VAL A 74 15.75 5.36 10.78
N LEU A 75 16.92 5.01 11.34
CA LEU A 75 18.12 5.79 11.17
C LEU A 75 18.55 5.82 9.69
N LYS A 76 18.94 6.99 9.21
CA LYS A 76 19.45 7.19 7.86
C LYS A 76 20.75 6.39 7.71
N GLY A 77 20.72 5.35 6.88
CA GLY A 77 21.85 4.42 6.66
C GLY A 77 21.76 3.10 7.44
N SER A 78 20.73 2.88 8.27
CA SER A 78 20.56 1.61 9.00
C SER A 78 19.91 0.50 8.16
N VAL A 79 19.34 0.81 7.00
CA VAL A 79 18.77 -0.19 6.09
C VAL A 79 19.90 -0.77 5.23
N PRO A 80 20.12 -2.09 5.23
CA PRO A 80 21.12 -2.72 4.36
C PRO A 80 20.87 -2.35 2.89
N PRO A 81 21.90 -1.97 2.12
CA PRO A 81 21.75 -1.52 0.74
C PRO A 81 21.08 -2.59 -0.15
N GLU A 82 21.35 -3.87 0.11
CA GLU A 82 20.74 -5.00 -0.60
C GLU A 82 19.20 -5.02 -0.50
N LYS A 83 18.66 -4.74 0.69
CA LYS A 83 17.20 -4.64 0.88
C LYS A 83 16.65 -3.45 0.08
N GLN A 84 17.34 -2.31 0.10
CA GLN A 84 16.91 -1.12 -0.63
C GLN A 84 16.87 -1.36 -2.15
N GLU A 85 17.88 -2.03 -2.71
CA GLU A 85 17.94 -2.38 -4.13
C GLU A 85 16.84 -3.36 -4.54
N ARG A 86 16.56 -4.38 -3.71
CA ARG A 86 15.46 -5.34 -3.98
C ARG A 86 14.12 -4.64 -4.09
N TRP A 87 13.86 -3.63 -3.26
CA TRP A 87 12.63 -2.85 -3.29
C TRP A 87 12.53 -1.98 -4.54
N GLN A 88 13.62 -1.30 -4.91
CA GLN A 88 13.66 -0.51 -6.14
C GLN A 88 13.40 -1.38 -7.38
N LYS A 89 13.98 -2.58 -7.44
CA LYS A 89 13.72 -3.55 -8.52
C LYS A 89 12.24 -3.96 -8.55
N ARG A 90 11.64 -4.24 -7.39
CA ARG A 90 10.21 -4.60 -7.30
C ARG A 90 9.30 -3.45 -7.73
N GLU A 91 9.61 -2.21 -7.33
CA GLU A 91 8.85 -1.04 -7.78
C GLU A 91 8.97 -0.83 -9.29
N ALA A 92 10.18 -0.96 -9.85
CA ALA A 92 10.41 -0.84 -11.29
C ALA A 92 9.61 -1.89 -12.07
N ALA A 93 9.69 -3.16 -11.67
CA ALA A 93 8.90 -4.23 -12.28
C ALA A 93 7.39 -3.95 -12.21
N LYS A 94 6.90 -3.40 -11.10
CA LYS A 94 5.49 -3.03 -10.96
C LYS A 94 5.10 -1.84 -11.85
N ARG A 95 5.98 -0.85 -12.04
CA ARG A 95 5.76 0.25 -13.01
C ARG A 95 5.62 -0.31 -14.42
N ASP A 96 6.49 -1.24 -14.80
CA ASP A 96 6.46 -1.86 -16.13
C ASP A 96 5.17 -2.67 -16.34
N ALA A 97 4.76 -3.47 -15.34
CA ALA A 97 3.50 -4.20 -15.37
C ALA A 97 2.28 -3.27 -15.44
N ASN A 98 2.29 -2.14 -14.73
CA ASN A 98 1.23 -1.14 -14.81
C ASN A 98 1.11 -0.57 -16.22
N MET A 99 2.23 -0.18 -16.84
CA MET A 99 2.25 0.32 -18.22
C MET A 99 1.73 -0.73 -19.22
N GLN A 100 2.11 -2.01 -19.07
CA GLN A 100 1.62 -3.10 -19.91
C GLN A 100 0.12 -3.35 -19.76
N SER A 101 -0.43 -3.14 -18.56
CA SER A 101 -1.85 -3.31 -18.26
C SER A 101 -2.70 -2.05 -18.50
N GLY A 102 -2.13 -0.99 -19.07
CA GLY A 102 -2.83 0.29 -19.31
C GLY A 102 -3.16 1.07 -18.04
N LYS A 103 -2.57 0.70 -16.89
CA LYS A 103 -2.75 1.39 -15.61
C LYS A 103 -1.75 2.54 -15.48
N PRO A 104 -2.07 3.57 -14.68
CA PRO A 104 -1.11 4.62 -14.37
C PRO A 104 0.19 4.04 -13.79
N ARG A 105 1.33 4.57 -14.23
CA ARG A 105 2.66 4.03 -13.90
C ARG A 105 2.86 3.81 -12.40
N ASN A 106 2.40 4.76 -11.58
CA ASN A 106 2.57 4.74 -10.13
C ASN A 106 1.38 4.12 -9.36
N ALA A 107 0.47 3.43 -10.04
CA ALA A 107 -0.66 2.75 -9.40
C ALA A 107 -0.19 1.67 -8.40
N GLY A 108 -0.69 1.77 -7.16
CA GLY A 108 -0.38 0.82 -6.09
C GLY A 108 1.08 0.82 -5.62
N LEU A 109 1.85 1.86 -5.95
CA LEU A 109 3.19 2.10 -5.39
C LEU A 109 3.10 2.94 -4.11
N PRO A 110 4.06 2.82 -3.18
CA PRO A 110 4.12 3.68 -1.99
C PRO A 110 4.28 5.16 -2.39
N TRP A 111 3.79 6.06 -1.55
CA TRP A 111 3.92 7.50 -1.75
C TRP A 111 5.32 7.97 -1.32
N ARG A 112 6.02 8.68 -2.21
CA ARG A 112 7.30 9.31 -1.89
C ARG A 112 7.08 10.72 -1.36
N ASP A 113 8.04 11.23 -0.58
CA ASP A 113 7.96 12.59 -0.05
C ASP A 113 7.89 13.65 -1.18
N SER A 114 8.55 13.39 -2.31
CA SER A 114 8.43 14.20 -3.53
C SER A 114 7.00 14.26 -4.07
N ASP A 115 6.31 13.11 -4.10
CA ASP A 115 4.94 12.99 -4.61
C ASP A 115 3.99 13.76 -3.68
N LEU A 116 4.22 13.68 -2.37
CA LEU A 116 3.43 14.41 -1.38
C LEU A 116 3.62 15.92 -1.47
N ALA A 117 4.86 16.38 -1.68
CA ALA A 117 5.14 17.80 -1.85
C ALA A 117 4.41 18.37 -3.09
N ILE A 118 4.43 17.64 -4.21
CA ILE A 118 3.71 18.02 -5.43
C ILE A 118 2.20 18.01 -5.18
N LEU A 119 1.67 16.95 -4.57
CA LEU A 119 0.25 16.82 -4.25
C LEU A 119 -0.27 18.03 -3.44
N ILE A 120 0.45 18.40 -2.38
CA ILE A 120 0.07 19.52 -1.51
C ILE A 120 0.19 20.85 -2.27
N ALA A 121 1.27 21.05 -3.04
CA ALA A 121 1.47 22.26 -3.81
C ALA A 121 0.35 22.47 -4.86
N ARG A 122 -0.01 21.42 -5.59
CA ARG A 122 -1.07 21.46 -6.62
C ARG A 122 -2.46 21.65 -6.02
N HIS A 123 -2.75 20.97 -4.91
CA HIS A 123 -4.00 21.18 -4.20
C HIS A 123 -4.14 22.62 -3.69
N THR A 124 -3.04 23.20 -3.18
CA THR A 124 -3.01 24.61 -2.73
C THR A 124 -3.26 25.59 -3.89
N GLN A 125 -2.80 25.24 -5.10
CA GLN A 125 -3.08 25.96 -6.34
C GLN A 125 -4.51 25.73 -6.88
N LYS A 126 -5.34 24.93 -6.18
CA LYS A 126 -6.70 24.54 -6.57
C LYS A 126 -6.77 23.84 -7.92
N VAL A 127 -5.72 23.11 -8.28
CA VAL A 127 -5.67 22.25 -9.46
C VAL A 127 -6.65 21.09 -9.26
N SER A 128 -7.29 20.64 -10.34
CA SER A 128 -8.29 19.57 -10.26
C SER A 128 -7.65 18.22 -9.91
N VAL A 129 -8.43 17.32 -9.28
CA VAL A 129 -7.96 15.97 -8.92
C VAL A 129 -7.53 15.17 -10.16
N ASP A 130 -8.18 15.38 -11.30
CA ASP A 130 -7.87 14.72 -12.57
C ASP A 130 -6.49 15.15 -13.12
N GLU A 131 -6.17 16.44 -13.08
CA GLU A 131 -4.87 16.96 -13.52
C GLU A 131 -3.75 16.47 -12.60
N ILE A 132 -3.98 16.47 -11.29
CA ILE A 132 -3.02 15.96 -10.30
C ILE A 132 -2.78 14.45 -10.51
N ALA A 133 -3.84 13.70 -10.81
CA ALA A 133 -3.74 12.27 -11.10
C ALA A 133 -2.86 11.99 -12.33
N ASN A 134 -3.02 12.80 -13.37
CA ASN A 134 -2.19 12.71 -14.58
C ASN A 134 -0.73 13.09 -14.32
N GLU A 135 -0.47 14.16 -13.57
CA GLU A 135 0.90 14.61 -13.26
C GLU A 135 1.66 13.58 -12.39
N LEU A 136 0.99 12.98 -11.41
CA LEU A 136 1.60 11.98 -10.52
C LEU A 136 1.53 10.55 -11.08
N GLU A 137 0.91 10.36 -12.24
CA GLU A 137 0.66 9.06 -12.88
C GLU A 137 0.00 8.06 -11.89
N ARG A 138 -1.00 8.53 -11.15
CA ARG A 138 -1.77 7.75 -10.18
C ARG A 138 -3.27 7.84 -10.48
N THR A 139 -4.05 6.95 -9.89
CA THR A 139 -5.51 6.98 -10.06
C THR A 139 -6.13 8.13 -9.25
N GLN A 140 -7.22 8.72 -9.75
CA GLN A 140 -7.99 9.77 -9.07
C GLN A 140 -8.44 9.35 -7.67
N ILE A 141 -8.83 8.08 -7.52
CA ILE A 141 -9.20 7.51 -6.22
C ILE A 141 -8.02 7.54 -5.26
N ALA A 142 -6.81 7.19 -5.72
CA ALA A 142 -5.61 7.23 -4.89
C ALA A 142 -5.25 8.68 -4.49
N ILE A 143 -5.40 9.65 -5.40
CA ILE A 143 -5.21 11.07 -5.11
C ILE A 143 -6.19 11.54 -4.03
N SER A 144 -7.49 11.32 -4.23
CA SER A 144 -8.52 11.77 -3.27
C SER A 144 -8.38 11.08 -1.92
N ALA A 145 -8.13 9.76 -1.88
CA ALA A 145 -7.85 9.05 -0.63
C ALA A 145 -6.64 9.64 0.09
N LYS A 146 -5.60 10.05 -0.65
CA LYS A 146 -4.42 10.66 -0.03
C LYS A 146 -4.69 12.06 0.48
N LEU A 147 -5.42 12.89 -0.24
CA LEU A 147 -5.85 14.21 0.21
C LEU A 147 -6.74 14.13 1.46
N PHE A 148 -7.65 13.14 1.51
CA PHE A 148 -8.51 12.90 2.66
C PHE A 148 -7.71 12.48 3.89
N ASN A 149 -6.75 11.56 3.74
CA ASN A 149 -5.84 11.15 4.81
C ASN A 149 -4.96 12.30 5.33
N LEU A 150 -4.71 13.32 4.52
CA LEU A 150 -3.99 14.53 4.92
C LEU A 150 -4.90 15.60 5.53
N GLY A 151 -6.22 15.37 5.57
CA GLY A 151 -7.20 16.33 6.06
C GLY A 151 -7.36 17.56 5.16
N LEU A 152 -6.99 17.46 3.88
CA LEU A 152 -7.06 18.57 2.92
C LEU A 152 -8.41 18.69 2.23
N ILE A 153 -9.17 17.59 2.18
CA ILE A 153 -10.52 17.52 1.61
C ILE A 153 -11.49 16.93 2.63
N LEU A 154 -12.77 17.25 2.47
CA LEU A 154 -13.83 16.69 3.31
C LEU A 154 -14.24 15.29 2.85
N GLU A 155 -14.86 14.53 3.75
CA GLU A 155 -15.35 13.18 3.44
C GLU A 155 -16.35 13.20 2.27
N SER A 156 -17.23 14.21 2.20
CA SER A 156 -18.19 14.34 1.10
C SER A 156 -17.54 14.48 -0.28
N GLU A 157 -16.42 15.20 -0.37
CA GLU A 157 -15.65 15.38 -1.61
C GLU A 157 -14.93 14.08 -2.01
N HIS A 158 -14.39 13.37 -1.02
CA HIS A 158 -13.80 12.06 -1.24
C HIS A 158 -14.84 11.04 -1.74
N GLN A 159 -16.01 10.96 -1.09
CA GLN A 159 -17.12 10.09 -1.50
C GLN A 159 -17.63 10.45 -2.90
N ALA A 160 -17.74 11.73 -3.24
CA ALA A 160 -18.11 12.16 -4.58
C ALA A 160 -17.09 11.68 -5.64
N THR A 161 -15.80 11.73 -5.32
CA THR A 161 -14.74 11.21 -6.20
C THR A 161 -14.83 9.68 -6.32
N MET A 162 -15.05 8.97 -5.23
CA MET A 162 -15.27 7.52 -5.25
C MET A 162 -16.53 7.14 -6.03
N ALA A 163 -17.62 7.90 -5.95
CA ALA A 163 -18.82 7.61 -6.73
C ALA A 163 -18.56 7.77 -8.24
N ARG A 164 -17.82 8.81 -8.62
CA ARG A 164 -17.48 9.10 -10.03
C ARG A 164 -16.54 8.07 -10.64
N PHE A 165 -15.51 7.67 -9.90
CA PHE A 165 -14.41 6.86 -10.45
C PHE A 165 -14.34 5.43 -9.90
N GLY A 166 -15.03 5.12 -8.79
CA GLY A 166 -15.03 3.82 -8.12
C GLY A 166 -15.67 2.69 -8.92
N HIS A 167 -16.41 3.02 -9.99
CA HIS A 167 -17.00 2.04 -10.89
C HIS A 167 -16.04 1.55 -11.99
N SER A 168 -14.84 2.14 -12.16
CA SER A 168 -13.93 1.79 -13.26
C SER A 168 -13.00 0.60 -12.97
N ILE A 169 -13.25 -0.19 -11.92
CA ILE A 169 -12.43 -1.38 -11.59
C ILE A 169 -12.92 -2.65 -12.30
N GLY A 170 -14.04 -2.61 -13.04
CA GLY A 170 -14.57 -3.75 -13.79
C GLY A 170 -14.89 -3.41 -15.23
N VAL A 171 -14.61 -4.36 -16.13
CA VAL A 171 -14.88 -4.39 -17.57
C VAL A 171 -13.82 -3.72 -18.46
N VAL A 172 -12.70 -4.43 -18.62
CA VAL A 172 -12.05 -4.53 -19.94
C VAL A 172 -12.65 -5.76 -20.61
N SER A 173 -13.19 -5.55 -21.81
CA SER A 173 -14.01 -6.44 -22.65
C SER A 173 -13.40 -7.80 -22.97
#